data_AF-A0AA42GYQ0-F1
#
_entry.id   AF-A0AA42GYQ0-F1
#
_cell.length_a   1.000
_cell.length_b   1.000
_cell.length_c   1.000
_cell.angle_alpha   90.00
_cell.angle_beta   90.00
_cell.angle_gamma   90.00
#
_symmetry.space_group_name_H-M   'P 1'
#
loop_
_entity.id
_entity.type
_entity.pdbx_description
1 polymer ?
#
loop_
_entity_poly.entity_id
_entity_poly.type
_entity_poly.pdbx_seq_one_letter_code
_entity_poly.pdbx_strand_id
1 'polypeptide(L)'
;MTSGQNRVLDELAKLVTDAAGAAQGVRREVETALRSQGERVLNTLDVVQREDFEAVREMAIKARAENSALLARIEALEARLAKFEVDSDAKSAKSASTSAKSKNNP
;
A
#
# COMPACT_ATOMS: atom_id res chain seq x y z
N MET A 1 15.15 62.68 -48.75
CA MET A 1 14.11 61.70 -49.10
C MET A 1 13.83 60.83 -47.89
N THR A 2 12.57 60.81 -47.43
CA THR A 2 11.90 59.76 -46.62
C THR A 2 12.62 59.15 -45.40
N SER A 3 12.72 59.87 -44.28
CA SER A 3 13.29 59.34 -43.01
C SER A 3 12.26 59.07 -41.90
N GLY A 4 10.96 59.25 -42.14
CA GLY A 4 9.92 59.19 -41.10
C GLY A 4 9.23 57.82 -40.94
N GLN A 5 9.06 57.05 -42.02
CA GLN A 5 8.25 55.83 -42.02
C GLN A 5 8.96 54.62 -41.38
N ASN A 6 10.29 54.50 -41.55
CA ASN A 6 11.04 53.34 -41.07
C ASN A 6 11.27 53.34 -39.56
N ARG A 7 11.28 54.51 -38.92
CA ARG A 7 11.65 54.64 -37.50
C ARG A 7 10.57 54.10 -36.55
N VAL A 8 9.31 54.36 -36.87
CA VAL A 8 8.15 53.84 -36.12
C VAL A 8 8.03 52.32 -36.25
N LEU A 9 8.34 51.78 -37.43
CA LEU A 9 8.35 50.34 -37.67
C LEU A 9 9.51 49.64 -36.93
N ASP A 10 10.69 50.28 -36.85
CA ASP A 10 11.86 49.77 -36.13
C ASP A 10 11.64 49.75 -34.60
N GLU A 11 11.02 50.80 -34.06
CA GLU A 11 10.65 50.84 -32.63
C GLU A 11 9.60 49.78 -32.30
N LEU A 12 8.65 49.53 -33.20
CA LEU A 12 7.66 48.47 -33.04
C LEU A 12 8.28 47.07 -33.15
N ALA A 13 9.26 46.89 -34.04
CA ALA A 13 10.02 45.64 -34.15
C ALA A 13 10.87 45.37 -32.90
N LYS A 14 11.50 46.40 -32.33
CA LYS A 14 12.18 46.31 -31.03
C LYS A 14 11.21 45.96 -29.91
N LEU A 15 10.08 46.66 -29.82
CA LEU A 15 9.05 46.37 -28.82
C LEU A 15 8.53 44.93 -28.92
N VAL A 16 8.29 44.42 -30.13
CA VAL A 16 7.86 43.04 -30.35
C VAL A 16 8.95 42.04 -29.94
N THR A 17 10.21 42.34 -30.22
CA THR A 17 11.34 41.48 -29.84
C THR A 17 11.52 41.45 -28.32
N ASP A 18 11.45 42.61 -27.67
CA ASP A 18 11.53 42.74 -26.21
C ASP A 18 10.33 42.08 -25.52
N ALA A 19 9.13 42.25 -26.06
CA ALA A 19 7.91 41.61 -25.56
C ALA A 19 7.95 40.08 -25.76
N ALA A 20 8.49 39.59 -26.88
CA ALA A 20 8.67 38.16 -27.11
C ALA A 20 9.66 37.55 -26.08
N GLY A 21 10.74 38.26 -25.77
CA GLY A 21 11.70 37.87 -24.73
C GLY A 21 11.07 37.84 -23.33
N ALA A 22 10.31 38.88 -22.98
CA ALA A 22 9.57 38.95 -21.71
C ALA A 22 8.51 37.84 -21.59
N ALA A 23 7.76 37.56 -22.67
CA ALA A 23 6.74 36.51 -22.69
C ALA A 23 7.36 35.12 -22.49
N GLN A 24 8.55 34.86 -23.05
CA GLN A 24 9.28 33.61 -22.78
C GLN A 24 9.75 33.50 -21.32
N GLY A 25 10.15 34.62 -20.70
CA GLY A 25 10.48 34.68 -19.27
C GLY A 25 9.27 34.36 -18.39
N VAL A 26 8.16 35.06 -18.61
CA VAL A 26 6.88 34.84 -17.90
C VAL A 26 6.40 33.41 -18.05
N ARG A 27 6.51 32.82 -19.25
CA ARG A 27 6.13 31.41 -19.47
C ARG A 27 6.90 30.45 -18.56
N ARG A 28 8.22 30.62 -18.42
CA ARG A 28 9.05 29.75 -17.56
C ARG A 28 8.70 29.92 -16.08
N GLU A 29 8.41 31.15 -15.66
CA GLU A 29 7.97 31.43 -14.29
C GLU A 29 6.61 30.80 -13.98
N VAL A 30 5.67 30.88 -14.93
CA VAL A 30 4.35 30.25 -14.81
C VAL A 30 4.46 28.73 -14.77
N GLU A 31 5.27 28.10 -15.64
CA GLU A 31 5.52 26.64 -15.58
C GLU A 31 6.09 26.21 -14.23
N THR A 32 7.04 26.98 -13.69
CA THR A 32 7.65 26.70 -12.38
C THR A 32 6.64 26.88 -11.25
N ALA A 33 5.84 27.95 -11.28
CA ALA A 33 4.79 28.20 -10.31
C ALA A 33 3.73 27.10 -10.32
N LEU A 34 3.27 26.70 -11.51
CA LEU A 34 2.30 25.61 -11.69
C LEU A 34 2.84 24.27 -11.16
N ARG A 35 4.09 23.92 -11.46
CA ARG A 35 4.72 22.71 -10.91
C ARG A 35 4.77 22.75 -9.39
N SER A 36 5.20 23.88 -8.81
CA SER A 36 5.28 24.05 -7.36
C SER A 36 3.91 24.03 -6.66
N GLN A 37 2.84 24.47 -7.35
CA GLN A 37 1.48 24.36 -6.83
C GLN A 37 0.96 22.94 -6.97
N GLY A 38 1.26 22.25 -8.07
CA GLY A 38 0.91 20.85 -8.28
C GLY A 38 1.52 19.94 -7.21
N GLU A 39 2.82 20.11 -6.90
CA GLU A 39 3.50 19.37 -5.83
C GLU A 39 2.86 19.64 -4.46
N ARG A 40 2.52 20.90 -4.16
CA ARG A 40 1.81 21.26 -2.92
C ARG A 40 0.43 20.63 -2.82
N VAL A 41 -0.34 20.65 -3.90
CA VAL A 41 -1.67 20.03 -3.96
C VAL A 41 -1.55 18.52 -3.77
N LEU A 42 -0.63 17.85 -4.46
CA LEU A 42 -0.40 16.40 -4.29
C LEU A 42 0.00 16.04 -2.84
N ASN A 43 0.86 16.85 -2.21
CA ASN A 43 1.22 16.68 -0.80
C ASN A 43 0.06 16.97 0.16
N THR A 44 -0.91 17.78 -0.24
CA THR A 44 -2.09 18.10 0.59
C THR A 44 -3.20 17.05 0.43
N LEU A 45 -3.23 16.35 -0.70
CA LEU A 45 -4.26 15.37 -1.03
C LEU A 45 -3.98 13.96 -0.46
N ASP A 46 -3.02 13.80 0.46
CA ASP A 46 -2.64 12.53 1.10
C ASP A 46 -2.51 11.37 0.09
N VAL A 47 -1.86 11.65 -1.06
CA VAL A 47 -1.74 10.67 -2.15
C VAL A 47 -0.76 9.58 -1.74
N VAL A 48 -1.23 8.33 -1.74
CA VAL A 48 -0.38 7.17 -1.47
C VAL A 48 0.60 6.98 -2.63
N GLN A 49 1.89 6.98 -2.31
CA GLN A 49 2.92 6.73 -3.32
C GLN A 49 2.82 5.30 -3.83
N ARG A 50 3.22 5.11 -5.09
CA ARG A 50 3.13 3.81 -5.72
C ARG A 50 4.01 2.79 -5.00
N GLU A 51 5.20 3.17 -4.56
CA GLU A 51 6.10 2.26 -3.83
C GLU A 51 5.48 1.81 -2.50
N ASP A 52 4.88 2.74 -1.74
CA ASP A 52 4.21 2.43 -0.48
C ASP A 52 3.02 1.49 -0.68
N PHE A 53 2.22 1.74 -1.73
CA PHE A 53 1.11 0.87 -2.09
C PHE A 53 1.58 -0.54 -2.47
N GLU A 54 2.64 -0.65 -3.27
CA GLU A 54 3.20 -1.94 -3.68
C GLU A 54 3.77 -2.70 -2.46
N ALA A 55 4.46 -2.03 -1.55
CA ALA A 55 4.97 -2.62 -0.32
C ALA A 55 3.85 -3.19 0.57
N VAL A 56 2.78 -2.41 0.80
CA VAL A 56 1.62 -2.87 1.59
C VAL A 56 0.88 -4.00 0.88
N ARG A 57 0.75 -3.92 -0.45
CA ARG A 57 0.13 -4.98 -1.25
C ARG A 57 0.87 -6.31 -1.11
N GLU A 58 2.20 -6.30 -1.21
CA GLU A 58 3.01 -7.49 -1.02
C GLU A 58 2.90 -8.05 0.40
N MET A 59 2.95 -7.18 1.41
CA MET A 59 2.75 -7.57 2.81
C MET A 59 1.37 -8.21 3.01
N ALA A 60 0.31 -7.64 2.45
CA ALA A 60 -1.04 -8.17 2.55
C ALA A 60 -1.18 -9.56 1.89
N ILE A 61 -0.51 -9.77 0.75
CA ILE A 61 -0.48 -11.09 0.08
C ILE A 61 0.23 -12.11 0.96
N LYS A 62 1.42 -11.78 1.50
CA LYS A 62 2.18 -12.67 2.39
C LYS A 62 1.37 -13.01 3.65
N ALA A 63 0.79 -12.01 4.30
CA ALA A 63 -0.04 -12.19 5.48
C ALA A 63 -1.24 -13.10 5.23
N ARG A 64 -1.91 -12.98 4.07
CA ARG A 64 -3.01 -13.90 3.71
C ARG A 64 -2.53 -15.33 3.54
N ALA A 65 -1.39 -15.54 2.87
CA ALA A 65 -0.82 -16.87 2.69
C ALA A 65 -0.44 -17.50 4.04
N GLU A 66 0.22 -16.73 4.92
CA GLU A 66 0.60 -17.17 6.26
C GLU A 66 -0.62 -17.49 7.13
N ASN A 67 -1.67 -16.66 7.08
CA ASN A 67 -2.91 -16.91 7.80
C ASN A 67 -3.57 -18.23 7.39
N SER A 68 -3.63 -18.53 6.09
CA SER A 68 -4.16 -19.82 5.62
C SER A 68 -3.34 -21.01 6.12
N ALA A 69 -2.01 -20.89 6.12
CA ALA A 69 -1.13 -21.93 6.64
C ALA A 69 -1.29 -22.14 8.17
N LEU A 70 -1.44 -21.05 8.92
CA LEU A 70 -1.68 -21.08 10.36
C LEU A 70 -3.04 -21.70 10.69
N LEU A 71 -4.10 -21.35 9.96
CA LEU A 71 -5.43 -21.95 10.14
C LEU A 71 -5.38 -23.46 9.95
N ALA A 72 -4.76 -23.94 8.87
CA ALA A 72 -4.61 -25.39 8.64
C ALA A 72 -3.83 -26.08 9.78
N ARG A 73 -2.82 -25.40 10.33
CA ARG A 73 -2.06 -25.92 11.48
C ARG A 73 -2.90 -25.96 12.75
N ILE A 74 -3.72 -24.93 12.99
CA ILE A 74 -4.63 -24.87 14.14
C ILE A 74 -5.65 -26.02 14.06
N GLU A 75 -6.32 -26.19 12.91
CA GLU A 75 -7.28 -27.28 12.71
C GLU A 75 -6.65 -28.66 12.94
N ALA A 76 -5.43 -28.87 12.43
CA ALA A 76 -4.70 -30.13 12.65
C ALA A 76 -4.35 -30.37 14.12
N LEU A 77 -4.02 -29.31 14.88
CA LEU A 77 -3.72 -29.41 16.31
C LEU A 77 -5.00 -29.65 17.12
N GLU A 78 -6.09 -28.94 16.81
CA GLU A 78 -7.40 -29.13 17.45
C GLU A 78 -7.91 -30.56 17.24
N ALA A 79 -7.80 -31.09 16.02
CA ALA A 79 -8.17 -32.47 15.73
C ALA A 79 -7.33 -33.50 16.51
N ARG A 80 -6.03 -33.21 16.74
CA ARG A 80 -5.17 -34.07 17.57
C ARG A 80 -5.56 -34.00 19.03
N LEU A 81 -5.83 -32.80 19.56
CA LEU A 81 -6.26 -32.61 20.94
C LEU A 81 -7.57 -33.36 21.22
N ALA A 82 -8.56 -33.22 20.34
CA ALA A 82 -9.83 -33.93 20.47
C ALA A 82 -9.63 -35.46 20.54
N LYS A 83 -8.72 -36.02 19.72
CA LYS A 83 -8.37 -37.45 19.78
C LYS A 83 -7.70 -37.83 21.10
N PHE A 84 -6.76 -37.01 21.58
CA PHE A 84 -6.08 -37.24 22.85
C PHE A 84 -7.05 -37.23 24.03
N GLU A 85 -8.03 -36.32 24.04
CA GLU A 85 -9.07 -36.27 25.08
C GLU A 85 -9.93 -37.53 25.05
N VAL A 86 -10.42 -37.95 23.88
CA VAL A 86 -11.23 -39.18 23.72
C VAL A 86 -10.44 -40.43 24.14
N ASP A 87 -9.17 -40.54 23.75
CA ASP A 87 -8.31 -41.68 24.13
C ASP A 87 -8.02 -41.70 25.63
N SER A 88 -7.90 -40.54 26.27
CA SER A 88 -7.68 -40.40 27.71
C SER A 88 -8.91 -40.83 28.51
N ASP A 89 -10.11 -40.42 28.07
CA ASP A 89 -11.38 -40.80 28.68
C ASP A 89 -11.67 -42.30 28.50
N ALA A 90 -11.38 -42.86 27.33
CA ALA A 90 -11.50 -44.30 27.09
C ALA A 90 -10.53 -45.12 27.98
N LYS A 91 -9.31 -44.61 28.20
CA LYS A 91 -8.31 -45.25 29.07
C LYS A 91 -8.71 -45.19 30.55
N SER A 92 -9.29 -44.08 31.02
CA SER A 92 -9.77 -43.95 32.40
C SER A 92 -10.96 -44.89 32.68
N ALA A 93 -11.90 -45.00 31.75
CA ALA A 93 -13.06 -45.91 31.85
C ALA A 93 -12.65 -47.39 31.84
N LYS A 94 -11.65 -47.77 31.04
CA LYS A 94 -11.13 -49.14 30.99
C LYS A 94 -10.33 -49.52 32.25
N SER A 95 -9.61 -48.56 32.85
CA SER A 95 -8.93 -48.76 34.14
C SER A 95 -9.93 -48.98 35.28
N ALA A 96 -11.02 -48.20 35.31
CA ALA A 96 -12.05 -48.33 36.32
C ALA A 96 -12.77 -49.69 36.27
N SER A 97 -13.14 -50.15 35.07
CA SER A 97 -13.81 -51.46 34.89
C SER A 97 -12.90 -52.67 35.19
N THR A 98 -11.59 -52.54 34.94
CA THR A 98 -10.61 -53.59 35.26
C THR A 98 -10.40 -53.73 36.78
N SER A 99 -10.37 -52.61 37.52
CA SER A 99 -10.29 -52.63 38.99
C SER A 99 -11.58 -53.16 39.66
N ALA A 100 -12.75 -52.91 39.06
CA ALA A 100 -14.03 -53.40 39.56
C ALA A 100 -14.17 -54.91 39.37
N LYS A 101 -13.67 -55.47 38.26
CA LYS A 101 -13.70 -56.91 38.00
C LYS A 101 -12.71 -57.71 38.85
N SER A 102 -11.56 -57.13 39.21
CA SER A 102 -10.58 -57.76 40.12
C SER A 102 -11.04 -57.84 41.58
N LYS A 103 -11.95 -56.96 42.02
CA LYS A 103 -12.49 -57.00 43.40
C LYS A 103 -13.67 -57.96 43.58
N ASN A 104 -14.24 -58.47 42.47
CA ASN A 104 -15.47 -59.25 42.48
C ASN A 104 -15.26 -60.74 42.15
N ASN A 105 -14.03 -61.24 42.27
CA ASN A 105 -13.69 -62.64 42.08
C ASN A 105 -13.10 -63.21 43.38
N PRO A 106 -13.90 -63.87 44.22
CA PRO A 106 -13.40 -64.74 45.29
C PRO A 106 -12.76 -66.02 44.73
#